data_AF-A0A547P8G4-F1
#
_entry.id   AF-A0A547P8G4-F1
#
_cell.length_a   1.000
_cell.length_b   1.000
_cell.length_c   1.000
_cell.angle_alpha   90.00
_cell.angle_beta   90.00
_cell.angle_gamma   90.00
#
_symmetry.space_group_name_H-M   'P 1'
#
loop_
_entity.id
_entity.type
_entity.pdbx_description
1 polymer ?
#
loop_
_entity_poly.entity_id
_entity_poly.type
_entity_poly.pdbx_seq_one_letter_code
_entity_poly.pdbx_strand_id
1 'polypeptide(L)'
;MSGASYNGYSWKQRDLILKAYHRGEAGPDFTLEGKPCGLCRDPDRAPGEWHSEDYSQPFRFEPPQTSPICKSCHLRLHKRFNQPPEEWELFCRHVDAGGYGRDFVATYPLARRRALMHKIANGEAVEVPLIRERELGDRWWRNLTLDPESLEAPWARPRPLRPRPDKDALRRALCAISPSQKEWAILRFHAHAFRRTATMRVIAAEVLGSSSAQTANLAYGKLARRLVEMTGWEPDVRPDASPIWMRIVAEGWAPPSKDGAEREYELVMVPDLVEVVRSLQ
;
A
#
# COMPACT_ATOMS: atom_id res chain seq x y z
N MET A 1 -10.43 -7.59 17.54
CA MET A 1 -9.75 -7.67 16.23
C MET A 1 -8.51 -8.51 16.42
N SER A 2 -8.31 -9.53 15.59
CA SER A 2 -7.08 -10.35 15.62
C SER A 2 -5.86 -9.43 15.56
N GLY A 3 -4.77 -9.77 16.25
CA GLY A 3 -3.51 -9.02 16.23
C GLY A 3 -2.78 -9.02 14.88
N ALA A 4 -3.52 -9.17 13.77
CA ALA A 4 -3.02 -9.32 12.42
C ALA A 4 -2.69 -7.96 11.77
N SER A 5 -1.62 -7.96 10.99
CA SER A 5 -1.21 -6.83 10.16
C SER A 5 -2.20 -6.59 9.00
N TYR A 6 -2.22 -5.38 8.45
CA TYR A 6 -3.02 -5.02 7.27
C TYR A 6 -2.28 -3.97 6.46
N ASN A 7 -2.08 -4.18 5.16
CA ASN A 7 -1.30 -3.29 4.27
C ASN A 7 0.09 -2.93 4.81
N GLY A 8 0.74 -3.87 5.49
CA GLY A 8 2.02 -3.65 6.16
C GLY A 8 1.93 -2.86 7.46
N TYR A 9 0.74 -2.52 7.97
CA TYR A 9 0.58 -1.88 9.27
C TYR A 9 0.25 -2.92 10.34
N SER A 10 1.04 -2.92 11.41
CA SER A 10 0.74 -3.69 12.62
C SER A 10 -0.56 -3.21 13.28
N TRP A 11 -1.19 -4.06 14.08
CA TRP A 11 -2.38 -3.67 14.85
C TRP A 11 -2.13 -2.44 15.74
N LYS A 12 -0.93 -2.30 16.31
CA LYS A 12 -0.55 -1.15 17.15
C LYS A 12 -0.57 0.15 16.35
N GLN A 13 -0.07 0.14 15.13
CA GLN A 13 -0.08 1.31 14.24
C GLN A 13 -1.51 1.66 13.81
N ARG A 14 -2.33 0.64 13.50
CA ARG A 14 -3.73 0.83 13.12
C ARG A 14 -4.60 1.38 14.25
N ASP A 15 -4.28 1.07 15.50
CA ASP A 15 -4.99 1.61 16.67
C ASP A 15 -4.78 3.13 16.85
N LEU A 16 -3.65 3.67 16.36
CA LEU A 16 -3.32 5.08 16.53
C LEU A 16 -4.27 6.02 15.76
N ILE A 17 -4.75 5.64 14.58
CA ILE A 17 -5.71 6.48 13.83
C ILE A 17 -7.06 6.57 14.54
N LEU A 18 -7.49 5.49 15.20
CA LEU A 18 -8.74 5.49 15.98
C LEU A 18 -8.62 6.45 17.16
N LYS A 19 -7.47 6.43 17.85
CA LYS A 19 -7.16 7.38 18.92
C LYS A 19 -7.12 8.82 18.42
N ALA A 20 -6.51 9.07 17.25
CA ALA A 20 -6.48 10.39 16.62
C ALA A 20 -7.89 10.89 16.26
N TYR A 21 -8.72 10.01 15.69
CA TYR A 21 -10.12 10.31 15.40
C TYR A 21 -10.90 10.73 16.65
N HIS A 22 -10.80 9.95 17.74
CA HIS A 22 -11.46 10.28 19.00
C HIS A 22 -10.93 11.54 19.69
N ARG A 23 -9.68 11.95 19.40
CA ARG A 23 -9.13 13.24 19.86
C ARG A 23 -9.58 14.43 19.01
N GLY A 24 -10.34 14.21 17.93
CA GLY A 24 -10.79 15.28 17.04
C GLY A 24 -9.72 15.78 16.07
N GLU A 25 -8.63 15.02 15.86
CA GLU A 25 -7.56 15.39 14.91
C GLU A 25 -8.03 15.41 13.45
N ALA A 26 -9.19 14.82 13.16
CA ALA A 26 -9.82 14.90 11.84
C ALA A 26 -10.38 16.30 11.52
N GLY A 27 -10.47 17.18 12.52
CA GLY A 27 -11.06 18.50 12.41
C GLY A 27 -12.55 18.50 12.74
N PRO A 28 -13.11 19.67 13.10
CA PRO A 28 -14.50 19.81 13.54
C PRO A 28 -15.52 19.50 12.43
N ASP A 29 -15.14 19.70 11.18
CA ASP A 29 -16.02 19.50 10.01
C ASP A 29 -15.95 18.08 9.44
N PHE A 30 -15.00 17.26 9.93
CA PHE A 30 -14.89 15.89 9.47
C PHE A 30 -15.92 15.00 10.16
N THR A 31 -16.97 14.68 9.41
CA THR A 31 -17.91 13.63 9.78
C THR A 31 -17.95 12.53 8.72
N LEU A 32 -17.81 11.29 9.18
CA LEU A 32 -18.18 10.11 8.41
C LEU A 32 -19.63 9.72 8.65
N GLU A 33 -20.30 10.31 9.65
CA GLU A 33 -21.66 9.97 10.00
C GLU A 33 -22.67 10.46 8.96
N GLY A 34 -23.72 9.67 8.74
CA GLY A 34 -24.74 9.93 7.73
C GLY A 34 -24.27 9.80 6.27
N LYS A 35 -22.96 9.65 6.02
CA LYS A 35 -22.45 9.44 4.66
C LYS A 35 -22.71 8.02 4.18
N PRO A 36 -23.10 7.83 2.89
CA PRO A 36 -23.27 6.52 2.31
C PRO A 36 -21.94 5.77 2.27
N CYS A 37 -22.00 4.44 2.15
CA CYS A 37 -20.80 3.61 2.00
C CYS A 37 -19.93 4.09 0.82
N GLY A 38 -18.67 4.42 1.05
CA GLY A 38 -17.71 4.87 0.03
C GLY A 38 -17.31 3.78 -0.98
N LEU A 39 -17.70 2.52 -0.75
CA LEU A 39 -17.50 1.42 -1.70
C LEU A 39 -18.77 1.15 -2.53
N CYS A 40 -19.88 0.79 -1.86
CA CYS A 40 -21.10 0.38 -2.54
C CYS A 40 -22.23 1.41 -2.49
N ARG A 41 -21.99 2.63 -2.02
CA ARG A 41 -22.97 3.73 -1.92
C ARG A 41 -24.26 3.39 -1.19
N ASP A 42 -24.22 2.38 -0.33
CA ASP A 42 -25.32 2.02 0.57
C ASP A 42 -25.66 3.19 1.51
N PRO A 43 -26.86 3.79 1.40
CA PRO A 43 -27.26 4.93 2.23
C PRO A 43 -27.62 4.50 3.65
N ASP A 44 -27.99 3.23 3.86
CA ASP A 44 -28.45 2.70 5.16
C ASP A 44 -27.29 2.10 5.97
N ARG A 45 -26.06 2.54 5.68
CA ARG A 45 -24.87 2.12 6.42
C ARG A 45 -25.04 2.49 7.90
N ALA A 46 -24.77 1.54 8.79
CA ALA A 46 -24.73 1.80 10.24
C ALA A 46 -23.68 2.88 10.60
N PRO A 47 -23.96 3.75 11.57
CA PRO A 47 -23.03 4.79 12.01
C PRO A 47 -21.75 4.19 12.59
N GLY A 48 -20.66 4.97 12.61
CA GLY A 48 -19.37 4.56 13.17
C GLY A 48 -18.56 3.54 12.35
N GLU A 49 -19.11 2.97 11.27
CA GLU A 49 -18.42 1.97 10.44
C GLU A 49 -17.55 2.61 9.34
N TRP A 50 -16.24 2.60 9.51
CA TRP A 50 -15.30 3.16 8.52
C TRP A 50 -14.08 2.29 8.33
N HIS A 51 -13.36 2.54 7.25
CA HIS A 51 -12.12 1.85 6.90
C HIS A 51 -11.04 2.84 6.50
N SER A 52 -9.79 2.50 6.78
CA SER A 52 -8.65 3.22 6.25
C SER A 52 -7.68 2.25 5.58
N GLU A 53 -7.23 2.59 4.37
CA GLU A 53 -6.18 1.85 3.66
C GLU A 53 -4.78 2.40 3.98
N ASP A 54 -4.70 3.55 4.66
CA ASP A 54 -3.47 4.29 4.95
C ASP A 54 -3.44 4.72 6.42
N TYR A 55 -2.64 3.99 7.19
CA TYR A 55 -2.43 4.22 8.63
C TYR A 55 -1.14 4.99 8.93
N SER A 56 -0.56 5.67 7.93
CA SER A 56 0.66 6.47 8.11
C SER A 56 0.38 7.84 8.74
N GLN A 57 1.36 8.38 9.47
CA GLN A 57 1.27 9.72 10.06
C GLN A 57 1.88 10.80 9.13
N PRO A 58 1.31 12.02 9.09
CA PRO A 58 0.07 12.44 9.74
C PRO A 58 -1.15 11.73 9.14
N PHE A 59 -2.16 11.43 9.97
CA PHE A 59 -3.34 10.70 9.50
C PHE A 59 -4.15 11.55 8.52
N ARG A 60 -4.65 10.91 7.47
CA ARG A 60 -5.51 11.54 6.46
C ARG A 60 -6.92 10.98 6.56
N PHE A 61 -7.83 11.83 6.99
CA PHE A 61 -9.25 11.53 7.14
C PHE A 61 -10.00 11.96 5.88
N GLU A 62 -9.61 11.44 4.73
CA GLU A 62 -10.24 11.76 3.44
C GLU A 62 -10.16 10.56 2.49
N PRO A 63 -11.08 10.39 1.54
CA PRO A 63 -10.95 9.37 0.52
C PRO A 63 -9.72 9.61 -0.37
N PRO A 64 -9.03 8.55 -0.83
CA PRO A 64 -9.31 7.14 -0.56
C PRO A 64 -8.69 6.63 0.75
N GLN A 65 -7.91 7.44 1.48
CA GLN A 65 -7.21 7.00 2.68
C GLN A 65 -8.16 6.52 3.77
N THR A 66 -9.21 7.29 4.05
CA THR A 66 -10.25 6.96 5.02
C THR A 66 -11.62 7.13 4.39
N SER A 67 -12.47 6.11 4.48
CA SER A 67 -13.81 6.11 3.88
C SER A 67 -14.87 5.55 4.84
N PRO A 68 -16.11 6.06 4.81
CA PRO A 68 -17.23 5.43 5.49
C PRO A 68 -17.56 4.11 4.77
N ILE A 69 -17.56 2.96 5.43
CA ILE A 69 -17.71 1.67 4.76
C ILE A 69 -18.71 0.80 5.53
N CYS A 70 -19.72 0.25 4.85
CA CYS A 70 -20.66 -0.64 5.52
C CYS A 70 -20.01 -1.96 5.92
N LYS A 71 -20.47 -2.57 7.02
CA LYS A 71 -19.93 -3.81 7.59
C LYS A 71 -19.68 -4.90 6.55
N SER A 72 -20.62 -5.10 5.62
CA SER A 72 -20.49 -6.10 4.55
C SER A 72 -19.33 -5.80 3.60
N CYS A 73 -19.14 -4.54 3.20
CA CYS A 73 -17.99 -4.13 2.38
C CYS A 73 -16.68 -4.21 3.16
N HIS A 74 -16.68 -3.81 4.44
CA HIS A 74 -15.51 -3.86 5.31
C HIS A 74 -15.00 -5.30 5.48
N LEU A 75 -15.90 -6.24 5.71
CA LEU A 75 -15.56 -7.67 5.77
C LEU A 75 -14.99 -8.19 4.44
N ARG A 76 -15.51 -7.73 3.31
CA ARG A 76 -15.02 -8.13 1.98
C ARG A 76 -13.63 -7.58 1.69
N LEU A 77 -13.37 -6.31 2.05
CA LEU A 77 -12.04 -5.72 1.96
C LEU A 77 -11.02 -6.58 2.71
N HIS A 78 -11.29 -6.94 3.98
CA HIS A 78 -10.35 -7.75 4.75
C HIS A 78 -10.23 -9.20 4.26
N LYS A 79 -11.30 -9.78 3.72
CA LYS A 79 -11.28 -11.16 3.23
C LYS A 79 -10.59 -11.30 1.86
N ARG A 80 -10.39 -10.21 1.11
CA ARG A 80 -9.85 -10.25 -0.26
C ARG A 80 -8.51 -10.99 -0.38
N PHE A 81 -7.69 -10.96 0.67
CA PHE A 81 -6.38 -11.63 0.70
C PHE A 81 -6.48 -13.15 0.88
N ASN A 82 -7.58 -13.65 1.44
CA ASN A 82 -7.74 -15.07 1.79
C ASN A 82 -8.79 -15.76 0.93
N GLN A 83 -9.26 -15.12 -0.14
CA GLN A 83 -10.22 -15.66 -1.09
C GLN A 83 -9.60 -15.68 -2.48
N PRO A 84 -10.07 -16.54 -3.39
CA PRO A 84 -9.63 -16.50 -4.78
C PRO A 84 -9.85 -15.09 -5.38
N PRO A 85 -8.91 -14.55 -6.17
CA PRO A 85 -9.01 -13.20 -6.75
C PRO A 85 -10.33 -12.95 -7.49
N GLU A 86 -10.87 -13.99 -8.11
CA GLU A 86 -12.12 -13.97 -8.86
C GLU A 86 -13.34 -13.69 -7.97
N GLU A 87 -13.28 -14.01 -6.68
CA GLU A 87 -14.34 -13.66 -5.74
C GLU A 87 -14.38 -12.15 -5.49
N TRP A 88 -13.20 -11.50 -5.39
CA TRP A 88 -13.11 -10.06 -5.29
C TRP A 88 -13.57 -9.38 -6.57
N GLU A 89 -13.14 -9.90 -7.74
CA GLU A 89 -13.58 -9.38 -9.04
C GLU A 89 -15.11 -9.52 -9.23
N LEU A 90 -15.69 -10.65 -8.83
CA LEU A 90 -17.15 -10.82 -8.87
C LEU A 90 -17.86 -9.83 -7.93
N PHE A 91 -17.31 -9.58 -6.74
CA PHE A 91 -17.83 -8.57 -5.82
C PHE A 91 -17.74 -7.15 -6.40
N CYS A 92 -16.62 -6.84 -7.06
CA CYS A 92 -16.40 -5.58 -7.77
C CYS A 92 -17.47 -5.36 -8.85
N ARG A 93 -17.75 -6.38 -9.68
CA ARG A 93 -18.80 -6.33 -10.71
C ARG A 93 -20.20 -6.15 -10.12
N HIS A 94 -20.49 -6.81 -9.00
CA HIS A 94 -21.76 -6.63 -8.27
C HIS A 94 -21.95 -5.18 -7.83
N VAL A 95 -20.91 -4.57 -7.27
CA VAL A 95 -20.94 -3.17 -6.83
C VAL A 95 -21.13 -2.23 -8.01
N ASP A 96 -20.40 -2.46 -9.11
CA ASP A 96 -20.50 -1.70 -10.36
C ASP A 96 -21.90 -1.75 -10.98
N ALA A 97 -22.59 -2.89 -10.86
CA ALA A 97 -23.96 -3.05 -11.31
C ALA A 97 -25.01 -2.42 -10.35
N GLY A 98 -24.60 -1.72 -9.30
CA GLY A 98 -25.54 -1.11 -8.34
C GLY A 98 -25.91 -1.97 -7.13
N GLY A 99 -25.24 -3.10 -6.95
CA GLY A 99 -25.44 -3.97 -5.80
C GLY A 99 -24.86 -3.41 -4.50
N TYR A 100 -25.58 -3.52 -3.39
CA TYR A 100 -25.01 -3.19 -2.07
C TYR A 100 -24.18 -4.34 -1.54
N GLY A 101 -23.19 -4.07 -0.70
CA GLY A 101 -22.35 -5.11 -0.12
C GLY A 101 -23.14 -6.16 0.67
N ARG A 102 -24.23 -5.76 1.31
CA ARG A 102 -25.15 -6.64 2.04
C ARG A 102 -25.93 -7.60 1.13
N ASP A 103 -26.18 -7.23 -0.13
CA ASP A 103 -26.98 -8.03 -1.07
C ASP A 103 -26.17 -9.19 -1.67
N PHE A 104 -24.83 -9.08 -1.71
CA PHE A 104 -23.96 -9.93 -2.53
C PHE A 104 -24.17 -11.44 -2.30
N VAL A 105 -24.26 -11.89 -1.05
CA VAL A 105 -24.41 -13.32 -0.74
C VAL A 105 -25.82 -13.84 -1.10
N ALA A 106 -26.85 -12.99 -0.94
CA ALA A 106 -28.21 -13.33 -1.33
C ALA A 106 -28.37 -13.38 -2.85
N THR A 107 -27.77 -12.41 -3.56
CA THR A 107 -27.77 -12.36 -5.03
C THR A 107 -27.01 -13.53 -5.66
N TYR A 108 -25.88 -13.92 -5.04
CA TYR A 108 -25.05 -15.02 -5.53
C TYR A 108 -24.85 -16.08 -4.44
N PRO A 109 -25.71 -17.11 -4.40
CA PRO A 109 -25.50 -18.29 -3.60
C PRO A 109 -24.15 -18.95 -3.92
N LEU A 110 -23.59 -19.71 -2.97
CA LEU A 110 -22.22 -20.26 -3.08
C LEU A 110 -21.98 -21.04 -4.40
N ALA A 111 -22.92 -21.90 -4.82
CA ALA A 111 -22.80 -22.65 -6.06
C ALA A 111 -22.70 -21.73 -7.29
N ARG A 112 -23.53 -20.68 -7.33
CA ARG A 112 -23.50 -19.67 -8.40
C ARG A 112 -22.20 -18.88 -8.38
N ARG A 113 -21.70 -18.48 -7.21
CA ARG A 113 -20.40 -17.78 -7.09
C ARG A 113 -19.27 -18.62 -7.65
N ARG A 114 -19.19 -19.89 -7.28
CA ARG A 114 -18.16 -20.82 -7.80
C ARG A 114 -18.20 -20.92 -9.33
N ALA A 115 -19.39 -21.07 -9.91
CA ALA A 115 -19.53 -21.12 -11.36
C ALA A 115 -19.08 -19.82 -12.04
N LEU A 116 -19.46 -18.65 -11.50
CA LEU A 116 -19.04 -17.35 -12.03
C LEU A 116 -17.54 -17.09 -11.85
N MET A 117 -16.97 -17.48 -10.72
CA MET A 117 -15.52 -17.37 -10.46
C MET A 117 -14.72 -18.22 -11.43
N HIS A 118 -15.18 -19.43 -11.75
CA HIS A 118 -14.54 -20.27 -12.77
C HIS A 118 -14.53 -19.61 -14.15
N LYS A 119 -15.65 -18.98 -14.55
CA LYS A 119 -15.72 -18.19 -15.78
C LYS A 119 -14.72 -17.04 -15.79
N ILE A 120 -14.65 -16.27 -14.70
CA ILE A 120 -13.70 -15.15 -14.55
C ILE A 120 -12.26 -15.68 -14.65
N ALA A 121 -11.93 -16.79 -13.97
CA ALA A 121 -10.60 -17.40 -14.01
C ALA A 121 -10.18 -17.82 -15.42
N ASN A 122 -11.13 -18.27 -16.25
CA ASN A 122 -10.90 -18.63 -17.64
C ASN A 122 -10.89 -17.44 -18.61
N GLY A 123 -11.03 -16.21 -18.11
CA GLY A 123 -11.17 -15.02 -18.96
C GLY A 123 -12.49 -14.95 -19.73
N GLU A 124 -13.48 -15.77 -19.37
CA GLU A 124 -14.80 -15.73 -19.98
C GLU A 124 -15.56 -14.48 -19.52
N ALA A 125 -16.40 -13.94 -20.42
CA ALA A 125 -17.27 -12.82 -20.07
C ALA A 125 -18.31 -13.26 -19.02
N VAL A 126 -18.33 -12.54 -17.90
CA VAL A 126 -19.37 -12.65 -16.86
C VAL A 126 -20.19 -11.37 -16.86
N GLU A 127 -21.43 -11.49 -17.32
CA GLU A 127 -22.42 -10.42 -17.25
C GLU A 127 -23.08 -10.41 -15.87
N VAL A 128 -23.06 -9.24 -15.25
CA VAL A 128 -23.87 -8.96 -14.06
C VAL A 128 -24.96 -7.99 -14.50
N PRO A 129 -26.25 -8.37 -14.42
CA PRO A 129 -27.33 -7.48 -14.82
C PRO A 129 -27.32 -6.23 -13.96
N LEU A 130 -27.68 -5.09 -14.55
CA LEU A 130 -27.85 -3.84 -13.81
C LEU A 130 -28.89 -4.06 -12.70
N ILE A 131 -28.46 -3.88 -11.46
CA ILE A 131 -29.29 -3.99 -10.25
C ILE A 131 -29.89 -2.63 -9.94
N ARG A 132 -29.06 -1.57 -9.95
CA ARG A 132 -29.47 -0.18 -9.66
C ARG A 132 -28.59 0.81 -10.42
N GLU A 133 -29.20 1.84 -11.01
CA GLU A 133 -28.45 2.95 -11.61
C GLU A 133 -27.95 3.90 -10.52
N ARG A 134 -26.64 4.15 -10.48
CA ARG A 134 -26.00 5.11 -9.56
C ARG A 134 -24.58 5.45 -9.96
N GLU A 135 -24.12 6.62 -9.52
CA GLU A 135 -22.72 7.01 -9.64
C GLU A 135 -21.88 6.49 -8.46
N LEU A 136 -20.76 5.82 -8.75
CA LEU A 136 -19.88 5.23 -7.73
C LEU A 136 -18.68 6.11 -7.35
N GLY A 137 -18.37 7.16 -8.12
CA GLY A 137 -17.14 7.97 -7.97
C GLY A 137 -15.88 7.20 -8.40
N ASP A 138 -14.73 7.49 -7.78
CA ASP A 138 -13.38 7.10 -8.22
C ASP A 138 -13.04 5.59 -8.17
N ARG A 139 -13.98 4.72 -7.75
CA ARG A 139 -13.83 3.25 -7.67
C ARG A 139 -12.46 2.78 -7.14
N TRP A 140 -11.88 3.50 -6.17
CA TRP A 140 -10.53 3.28 -5.65
C TRP A 140 -10.26 1.83 -5.23
N TRP A 141 -11.31 1.14 -4.75
CA TRP A 141 -11.27 -0.25 -4.31
C TRP A 141 -10.96 -1.25 -5.43
N ARG A 142 -11.12 -0.88 -6.72
CA ARG A 142 -10.73 -1.74 -7.86
C ARG A 142 -9.23 -1.95 -7.97
N ASN A 143 -8.45 -0.99 -7.49
CA ASN A 143 -6.99 -0.97 -7.62
C ASN A 143 -6.28 -1.50 -6.37
N LEU A 144 -7.02 -2.05 -5.41
CA LEU A 144 -6.43 -2.64 -4.23
C LEU A 144 -5.72 -3.94 -4.58
N THR A 145 -4.53 -4.12 -4.01
CA THR A 145 -3.82 -5.40 -4.12
C THR A 145 -4.62 -6.53 -3.46
N LEU A 146 -4.55 -7.69 -4.07
CA LEU A 146 -5.08 -8.97 -3.58
C LEU A 146 -3.98 -9.88 -3.05
N ASP A 147 -2.72 -9.47 -3.18
CA ASP A 147 -1.59 -10.26 -2.74
C ASP A 147 -1.56 -10.38 -1.21
N PRO A 148 -1.60 -11.61 -0.65
CA PRO A 148 -1.52 -11.83 0.78
C PRO A 148 -0.26 -11.26 1.44
N GLU A 149 0.88 -11.21 0.74
CA GLU A 149 2.11 -10.63 1.31
C GLU A 149 1.93 -9.15 1.68
N SER A 150 0.98 -8.46 1.04
CA SER A 150 0.69 -7.06 1.33
C SER A 150 0.18 -6.85 2.74
N LEU A 151 -0.34 -7.87 3.42
CA LEU A 151 -0.79 -7.76 4.82
C LEU A 151 0.34 -7.29 5.74
N GLU A 152 1.58 -7.68 5.45
CA GLU A 152 2.74 -7.43 6.28
C GLU A 152 3.81 -6.58 5.59
N ALA A 153 3.84 -6.57 4.26
CA ALA A 153 4.91 -5.96 3.52
C ALA A 153 4.82 -4.41 3.45
N PRO A 154 5.93 -3.69 3.72
CA PRO A 154 5.99 -2.23 3.61
C PRO A 154 5.64 -1.67 2.23
N TRP A 155 5.84 -2.42 1.15
CA TRP A 155 5.51 -1.96 -0.20
C TRP A 155 4.02 -1.72 -0.40
N ALA A 156 3.18 -2.36 0.42
CA ALA A 156 1.73 -2.18 0.39
C ALA A 156 1.26 -0.86 1.01
N ARG A 157 2.13 -0.17 1.77
CA ARG A 157 1.82 1.10 2.40
C ARG A 157 1.73 2.20 1.33
N PRO A 158 0.62 2.96 1.27
CA PRO A 158 0.52 4.11 0.36
C PRO A 158 1.56 5.19 0.68
N ARG A 159 1.82 5.39 1.98
CA ARG A 159 2.75 6.39 2.51
C ARG A 159 3.76 5.77 3.49
N PRO A 160 4.94 6.38 3.66
CA PRO A 160 5.91 5.94 4.66
C PRO A 160 5.34 5.99 6.08
N LEU A 161 5.82 5.12 6.99
CA LEU A 161 5.31 5.08 8.38
C LEU A 161 5.48 6.38 9.15
N ARG A 162 6.59 7.07 8.90
CA ARG A 162 6.93 8.37 9.47
C ARG A 162 7.03 9.40 8.36
N PRO A 163 6.77 10.69 8.65
CA PRO A 163 7.03 11.76 7.73
C PRO A 163 8.46 11.69 7.18
N ARG A 164 8.56 11.77 5.86
CA ARG A 164 9.80 11.88 5.09
C ARG A 164 9.79 13.23 4.36
N PRO A 165 10.94 13.69 3.86
CA PRO A 165 10.95 14.80 2.92
C PRO A 165 10.03 14.46 1.75
N ASP A 166 9.21 15.42 1.36
CA ASP A 166 8.29 15.24 0.25
C ASP A 166 9.04 15.10 -1.09
N LYS A 167 8.28 14.80 -2.15
CA LYS A 167 8.78 14.67 -3.51
C LYS A 167 9.63 15.87 -3.96
N ASP A 168 9.25 17.10 -3.61
CA ASP A 168 9.94 18.30 -4.07
C ASP A 168 11.26 18.51 -3.31
N ALA A 169 11.28 18.23 -1.99
CA ALA A 169 12.49 18.21 -1.19
C ALA A 169 13.47 17.14 -1.69
N LEU A 170 12.99 15.93 -1.98
CA LEU A 170 13.81 14.85 -2.54
C LEU A 170 14.36 15.21 -3.93
N ARG A 171 13.55 15.84 -4.79
CA ARG A 171 13.99 16.31 -6.12
C ARG A 171 15.10 17.35 -5.99
N ARG A 172 14.90 18.40 -5.18
CA ARG A 172 15.92 19.43 -4.93
C ARG A 172 17.21 18.81 -4.39
N ALA A 173 17.10 17.87 -3.46
CA ALA A 173 18.25 17.19 -2.89
C ALA A 173 19.02 16.36 -3.92
N LEU A 174 18.32 15.59 -4.76
CA LEU A 174 18.94 14.82 -5.84
C LEU A 174 19.63 15.74 -6.86
N CYS A 175 19.02 16.86 -7.24
CA CYS A 175 19.68 17.84 -8.11
C CYS A 175 20.95 18.40 -7.45
N ALA A 176 20.87 18.79 -6.18
CA ALA A 176 21.98 19.42 -5.47
C ALA A 176 23.18 18.48 -5.24
N ILE A 177 22.94 17.21 -4.87
CA ILE A 177 24.02 16.25 -4.63
C ILE A 177 24.64 15.69 -5.91
N SER A 178 23.99 15.89 -7.06
CA SER A 178 24.41 15.42 -8.39
C SER A 178 24.93 13.97 -8.38
N PRO A 179 24.04 12.96 -8.19
CA PRO A 179 24.44 11.56 -8.09
C PRO A 179 25.31 11.13 -9.27
N SER A 180 26.29 10.28 -8.99
CA SER A 180 27.12 9.68 -10.05
C SER A 180 26.26 8.79 -10.97
N GLN A 181 26.77 8.47 -12.16
CA GLN A 181 26.09 7.56 -13.09
C GLN A 181 25.74 6.21 -12.43
N LYS A 182 26.65 5.69 -11.60
CA LYS A 182 26.44 4.45 -10.82
C LYS A 182 25.28 4.58 -9.83
N GLU A 183 25.16 5.71 -9.17
CA GLU A 183 24.09 5.96 -8.19
C GLU A 183 22.73 6.18 -8.85
N TRP A 184 22.71 6.88 -9.98
CA TRP A 184 21.52 6.96 -10.83
C TRP A 184 21.07 5.59 -11.33
N ALA A 185 22.00 4.73 -11.71
CA ALA A 185 21.69 3.37 -12.15
C ALA A 185 21.05 2.55 -11.02
N ILE A 186 21.54 2.65 -9.77
CA ILE A 186 20.95 1.98 -8.59
C ILE A 186 19.51 2.50 -8.36
N LEU A 187 19.34 3.82 -8.31
CA LEU A 187 18.02 4.43 -8.09
C LEU A 187 17.00 4.01 -9.16
N ARG A 188 17.40 4.07 -10.43
CA ARG A 188 16.53 3.72 -11.57
C ARG A 188 16.15 2.25 -11.53
N PHE A 189 17.12 1.36 -11.32
CA PHE A 189 16.85 -0.07 -11.20
C PHE A 189 15.82 -0.34 -10.10
N HIS A 190 16.03 0.20 -8.89
CA HIS A 190 15.14 -0.04 -7.76
C HIS A 190 13.74 0.57 -7.98
N ALA A 191 13.65 1.76 -8.59
CA ALA A 191 12.39 2.42 -8.91
C ALA A 191 11.56 1.66 -9.96
N HIS A 192 12.21 0.89 -10.83
CA HIS A 192 11.56 0.09 -11.88
C HIS A 192 11.37 -1.38 -11.50
N ALA A 193 11.96 -1.83 -10.39
CA ALA A 193 11.78 -3.18 -9.91
C ALA A 193 10.31 -3.49 -9.56
N PHE A 194 9.91 -4.75 -9.69
CA PHE A 194 8.57 -5.20 -9.33
C PHE A 194 8.26 -4.83 -7.88
N ARG A 195 7.06 -4.27 -7.62
CA ARG A 195 6.66 -3.71 -6.31
C ARG A 195 7.67 -2.73 -5.71
N ARG A 196 8.51 -2.10 -6.55
CA ARG A 196 9.64 -1.23 -6.15
C ARG A 196 10.49 -1.90 -5.06
N THR A 197 10.68 -3.22 -5.15
CA THR A 197 11.49 -3.99 -4.21
C THR A 197 12.72 -4.60 -4.87
N ALA A 198 13.83 -4.65 -4.13
CA ALA A 198 15.04 -5.35 -4.54
C ALA A 198 15.87 -5.78 -3.34
N THR A 199 16.61 -6.88 -3.48
CA THR A 199 17.66 -7.23 -2.51
C THR A 199 18.96 -6.51 -2.88
N MET A 200 19.85 -6.31 -1.91
CA MET A 200 21.16 -5.69 -2.18
C MET A 200 22.00 -6.54 -3.14
N ARG A 201 21.85 -7.87 -3.12
CA ARG A 201 22.53 -8.77 -4.05
C ARG A 201 22.04 -8.59 -5.48
N VAL A 202 20.72 -8.49 -5.67
CA VAL A 202 20.14 -8.20 -6.98
C VAL A 202 20.63 -6.85 -7.52
N ILE A 203 20.61 -5.79 -6.70
CA ILE A 203 21.17 -4.49 -7.10
C ILE A 203 22.65 -4.59 -7.47
N ALA A 204 23.45 -5.31 -6.69
CA ALA A 204 24.88 -5.48 -6.96
C ALA A 204 25.13 -6.17 -8.31
N ALA A 205 24.38 -7.24 -8.59
CA ALA A 205 24.55 -8.04 -9.80
C ALA A 205 24.13 -7.25 -11.04
N GLU A 206 22.91 -6.70 -11.03
CA GLU A 206 22.29 -6.06 -12.19
C GLU A 206 22.89 -4.69 -12.51
N VAL A 207 23.35 -3.96 -11.49
CA VAL A 207 23.78 -2.56 -11.66
C VAL A 207 25.29 -2.40 -11.55
N LEU A 208 25.95 -3.19 -10.72
CA LEU A 208 27.36 -3.00 -10.39
C LEU A 208 28.27 -4.08 -10.95
N GLY A 209 27.72 -5.09 -11.65
CA GLY A 209 28.49 -6.23 -12.14
C GLY A 209 29.19 -7.01 -11.01
N SER A 210 28.58 -7.03 -9.81
CA SER A 210 29.18 -7.62 -8.61
C SER A 210 28.20 -8.58 -7.93
N SER A 211 28.68 -9.72 -7.44
CA SER A 211 27.87 -10.60 -6.60
C SER A 211 27.81 -10.17 -5.13
N SER A 212 28.52 -9.10 -4.75
CA SER A 212 28.65 -8.64 -3.37
C SER A 212 27.53 -7.67 -2.97
N ALA A 213 26.61 -8.15 -2.14
CA ALA A 213 25.59 -7.30 -1.51
C ALA A 213 26.20 -6.13 -0.72
N GLN A 214 27.40 -6.30 -0.15
CA GLN A 214 28.10 -5.25 0.58
C GLN A 214 28.47 -4.07 -0.33
N THR A 215 28.87 -4.33 -1.56
CA THR A 215 29.23 -3.29 -2.53
C THR A 215 28.03 -2.42 -2.89
N ALA A 216 26.86 -3.01 -3.12
CA ALA A 216 25.62 -2.26 -3.32
C ALA A 216 25.21 -1.50 -2.06
N ASN A 217 25.30 -2.12 -0.88
CA ASN A 217 24.93 -1.50 0.38
C ASN A 217 25.78 -0.25 0.69
N LEU A 218 27.09 -0.30 0.45
CA LEU A 218 27.98 0.86 0.63
C LEU A 218 27.66 1.99 -0.34
N ALA A 219 27.48 1.68 -1.63
CA ALA A 219 27.15 2.69 -2.64
C ALA A 219 25.80 3.36 -2.34
N TYR A 220 24.77 2.55 -2.05
CA TYR A 220 23.44 3.05 -1.79
C TYR A 220 23.35 3.79 -0.44
N GLY A 221 24.04 3.30 0.59
CA GLY A 221 24.14 3.96 1.89
C GLY A 221 24.85 5.32 1.82
N LYS A 222 25.91 5.45 1.02
CA LYS A 222 26.60 6.73 0.79
C LYS A 222 25.70 7.75 0.09
N LEU A 223 24.92 7.32 -0.91
CA LEU A 223 23.89 8.14 -1.54
C LEU A 223 22.83 8.58 -0.53
N ALA A 224 22.28 7.62 0.23
CA ALA A 224 21.24 7.89 1.22
C ALA A 224 21.71 8.90 2.27
N ARG A 225 22.93 8.76 2.79
CA ARG A 225 23.52 9.72 3.74
C ARG A 225 23.56 11.14 3.17
N ARG A 226 24.01 11.32 1.93
CA ARG A 226 24.05 12.64 1.28
C ARG A 226 22.66 13.24 1.07
N LEU A 227 21.65 12.43 0.79
CA LEU A 227 20.26 12.89 0.74
C LEU A 227 19.77 13.35 2.11
N VAL A 228 20.11 12.61 3.17
CA VAL A 228 19.76 13.00 4.54
C VAL A 228 20.40 14.34 4.90
N GLU A 229 21.70 14.49 4.66
CA GLU A 229 22.45 15.75 4.89
C GLU A 229 21.85 16.92 4.09
N MET A 230 21.48 16.70 2.82
CA MET A 230 20.91 17.73 1.95
C MET A 230 19.47 18.13 2.30
N THR A 231 18.68 17.19 2.84
CA THR A 231 17.28 17.46 3.21
C THR A 231 17.13 17.93 4.65
N GLY A 232 18.17 17.82 5.49
CA GLY A 232 18.09 18.10 6.91
C GLY A 232 17.17 17.13 7.68
N TRP A 233 16.84 15.98 7.09
CA TRP A 233 15.99 14.99 7.72
C TRP A 233 16.74 14.24 8.82
N GLU A 234 16.10 13.93 9.94
CA GLU A 234 16.75 13.17 11.02
C GLU A 234 16.57 11.66 10.79
N PRO A 235 17.63 10.88 10.59
CA PRO A 235 17.50 9.44 10.38
C PRO A 235 17.11 8.73 11.68
N ASP A 236 16.39 7.62 11.56
CA ASP A 236 16.21 6.73 12.71
C ASP A 236 17.57 6.15 13.14
N VAL A 237 17.72 5.89 14.43
CA VAL A 237 18.95 5.33 15.00
C VAL A 237 18.76 3.87 15.42
N ARG A 238 19.84 3.11 15.35
CA ARG A 238 19.95 1.76 15.92
C ARG A 238 20.10 1.82 17.45
N PRO A 239 20.05 0.69 18.17
CA PRO A 239 20.28 0.65 19.62
C PRO A 239 21.64 1.22 20.05
N ASP A 240 22.65 1.18 19.18
CA ASP A 240 23.99 1.75 19.39
C ASP A 240 24.08 3.25 19.01
N ALA A 241 22.93 3.91 18.82
CA ALA A 241 22.79 5.29 18.35
C ALA A 241 23.31 5.56 16.92
N SER A 242 23.77 4.55 16.18
CA SER A 242 24.22 4.76 14.80
C SER A 242 23.04 5.01 13.86
N PRO A 243 23.15 5.96 12.91
CA PRO A 243 22.07 6.35 12.02
C PRO A 243 21.79 5.30 10.93
N ILE A 244 20.51 5.08 10.64
CA ILE A 244 20.02 4.20 9.57
C ILE A 244 19.70 5.05 8.33
N TRP A 245 20.74 5.50 7.63
CA TRP A 245 20.62 6.37 6.46
C TRP A 245 19.65 5.85 5.40
N MET A 246 19.63 4.53 5.19
CA MET A 246 18.82 3.88 4.15
C MET A 246 17.33 4.23 4.24
N ARG A 247 16.81 4.61 5.41
CA ARG A 247 15.39 4.91 5.61
C ARG A 247 14.88 6.14 4.87
N ILE A 248 15.76 7.00 4.32
CA ILE A 248 15.32 8.07 3.42
C ILE A 248 15.02 7.53 2.01
N VAL A 249 15.67 6.45 1.58
CA VAL A 249 15.54 5.88 0.22
C VAL A 249 14.67 4.64 0.16
N ALA A 250 14.66 3.80 1.21
CA ALA A 250 13.92 2.57 1.23
C ALA A 250 13.55 2.09 2.65
N GLU A 251 12.48 1.32 2.76
CA GLU A 251 12.11 0.55 3.95
C GLU A 251 12.51 -0.90 3.75
N GLY A 252 13.18 -1.48 4.74
CA GLY A 252 13.54 -2.87 4.63
C GLY A 252 12.45 -3.81 5.16
N TRP A 253 12.42 -5.01 4.59
CA TRP A 253 11.36 -6.00 4.71
C TRP A 253 11.99 -7.39 4.70
N ALA A 254 11.60 -8.23 5.67
CA ALA A 254 11.94 -9.64 5.68
C ALA A 254 10.71 -10.42 5.19
N PRO A 255 10.64 -10.79 3.89
CA PRO A 255 9.52 -11.55 3.38
C PRO A 255 9.35 -12.89 4.11
N PRO A 256 8.11 -13.37 4.31
CA PRO A 256 7.86 -14.67 4.91
C PRO A 256 8.55 -15.77 4.09
N SER A 257 8.98 -16.84 4.78
CA SER A 257 9.57 -17.99 4.11
C SER A 257 8.56 -18.59 3.13
N LYS A 258 9.07 -19.03 1.98
CA LYS A 258 8.26 -19.71 0.95
C LYS A 258 8.78 -21.13 0.82
N ASP A 259 7.89 -22.10 0.99
CA ASP A 259 8.23 -23.53 0.92
C ASP A 259 9.34 -23.95 1.89
N GLY A 260 9.40 -23.29 3.06
CA GLY A 260 10.42 -23.52 4.08
C GLY A 260 11.78 -22.87 3.80
N ALA A 261 11.97 -22.23 2.63
CA ALA A 261 13.20 -21.49 2.33
C ALA A 261 13.13 -20.06 2.87
N GLU A 262 14.14 -19.66 3.62
CA GLU A 262 14.33 -18.26 4.02
C GLU A 262 14.57 -17.40 2.78
N ARG A 263 13.84 -16.29 2.69
CA ARG A 263 14.02 -15.31 1.63
C ARG A 263 14.97 -14.21 2.09
N GLU A 264 15.77 -13.70 1.17
CA GLU A 264 16.70 -12.61 1.44
C GLU A 264 15.94 -11.32 1.81
N TYR A 265 16.55 -10.49 2.66
CA TYR A 265 16.00 -9.19 3.04
C TYR A 265 15.82 -8.28 1.82
N GLU A 266 14.60 -7.79 1.64
CA GLU A 266 14.23 -6.90 0.56
C GLU A 266 14.20 -5.46 1.04
N LEU A 267 14.57 -4.54 0.15
CA LEU A 267 14.35 -3.12 0.32
C LEU A 267 13.17 -2.72 -0.54
N VAL A 268 12.33 -1.84 0.00
CA VAL A 268 11.18 -1.25 -0.66
C VAL A 268 11.44 0.23 -0.83
N MET A 269 11.60 0.71 -2.06
CA MET A 269 11.87 2.13 -2.29
C MET A 269 10.73 3.04 -1.81
N VAL A 270 11.07 4.20 -1.27
CA VAL A 270 10.06 5.18 -0.81
C VAL A 270 9.21 5.66 -2.00
N PRO A 271 7.86 5.68 -1.91
CA PRO A 271 6.97 6.12 -2.99
C PRO A 271 7.38 7.44 -3.64
N ASP A 272 7.58 8.49 -2.84
CA ASP A 272 7.94 9.82 -3.35
C ASP A 272 9.26 9.80 -4.12
N LEU A 273 10.25 9.03 -3.65
CA LEU A 273 11.53 8.90 -4.34
C LEU A 273 11.41 8.15 -5.66
N VAL A 274 10.52 7.14 -5.74
CA VAL A 274 10.21 6.45 -7.00
C VAL A 274 9.66 7.44 -8.03
N GLU A 275 8.72 8.30 -7.63
CA GLU A 275 8.16 9.34 -8.50
C GLU A 275 9.24 10.32 -8.96
N VAL A 276 10.09 10.82 -8.06
CA VAL A 276 11.19 11.71 -8.42
C VAL A 276 12.11 11.06 -9.45
N VAL A 277 12.57 9.83 -9.19
CA VAL A 277 13.52 9.12 -10.07
C VAL A 277 12.94 8.86 -11.45
N ARG A 278 11.65 8.52 -11.54
CA ARG A 278 10.96 8.32 -12.83
C ARG A 278 10.75 9.63 -13.60
N SER A 279 10.60 10.76 -12.90
CA SER A 279 10.43 12.08 -13.54
C SER A 279 11.72 12.73 -14.03
N LEU A 280 12.89 12.27 -13.56
CA LEU A 280 14.21 12.78 -13.93
C LEU A 280 14.90 11.91 -15.01
N GLN A 281 14.10 11.18 -15.80
CA GLN A 281 14.57 10.33 -16.90
C GLN A 281 14.61 11.10 -18.22
#